data_AF-A5LGJ6-F1
#
_entry.id   AF-A5LGJ6-F1
#
_cell.length_a   1.000
_cell.length_b   1.000
_cell.length_c   1.000
_cell.angle_alpha   90.00
_cell.angle_beta   90.00
_cell.angle_gamma   90.00
#
_symmetry.space_group_name_H-M   'P 1'
#
loop_
_entity.id
_entity.type
_entity.pdbx_description
1 polymer ?
#
loop_
_entity_poly.entity_id
_entity_poly.type
_entity_poly.pdbx_seq_one_letter_code
_entity_poly.pdbx_strand_id
1 'polypeptide(L)'
;LITHRNERRGLGGIFFDDLNDYDQEMLLGFSSECAKSVVPAYIPLIERRKNTSFTDQHKEWQQLRRGRYVEFNLVYDRGTTFGLKTGGRIESILVSLPLTARWEYDHKPEEGTEEWKLLDACINPKEWV
;
A
#
# COMPACT_ATOMS: atom_id res chain seq x y z
N LEU A 1 -2.18 2.13 -9.80
CA LEU A 1 -2.93 3.39 -9.71
C LEU A 1 -4.34 3.08 -9.21
N ILE A 2 -4.91 3.88 -8.32
CA ILE A 2 -6.35 3.84 -8.03
C ILE A 2 -7.00 4.78 -9.06
N THR A 3 -7.33 4.23 -10.24
CA THR A 3 -7.67 5.03 -11.43
C THR A 3 -8.83 6.00 -11.17
N HIS A 4 -9.87 5.57 -10.45
CA HIS A 4 -11.03 6.41 -10.15
C HIS A 4 -10.78 7.53 -9.13
N ARG A 5 -9.60 7.56 -8.49
CA ARG A 5 -9.19 8.61 -7.55
C ARG A 5 -8.03 9.46 -8.07
N ASN A 6 -7.42 9.05 -9.19
CA ASN A 6 -6.17 9.62 -9.71
C ASN A 6 -5.03 9.69 -8.66
N GLU A 7 -4.96 8.70 -7.76
CA GLU A 7 -3.89 8.60 -6.75
C GLU A 7 -3.27 7.20 -6.74
N ARG A 8 -2.00 7.10 -6.33
CA ARG A 8 -1.31 5.84 -6.05
C ARG A 8 -1.69 5.34 -4.65
N ARG A 9 -1.55 4.02 -4.44
CA ARG A 9 -1.84 3.37 -3.15
C ARG A 9 -0.88 3.82 -2.03
N GLY A 10 0.34 4.20 -2.39
CA GLY A 10 1.39 4.61 -1.48
C GLY A 10 2.61 5.08 -2.26
N LEU A 11 3.76 5.11 -1.60
CA LEU A 11 4.99 5.74 -2.12
C LEU A 11 5.82 4.85 -3.06
N GLY A 12 5.37 3.62 -3.31
CA GLY A 12 6.04 2.69 -4.22
C GLY A 12 6.95 1.69 -3.50
N GLY A 13 7.95 1.22 -4.24
CA GLY A 13 8.79 0.07 -3.92
C GLY A 13 9.08 -0.71 -5.20
N ILE A 14 9.38 -2.00 -5.05
CA ILE A 14 9.63 -2.90 -6.19
C ILE A 14 8.37 -3.73 -6.44
N PHE A 15 7.97 -3.82 -7.71
CA PHE A 15 6.95 -4.74 -8.19
C PHE A 15 7.42 -5.34 -9.52
N PHE A 16 7.33 -6.65 -9.65
CA PHE A 16 7.65 -7.38 -10.88
C PHE A 16 6.67 -8.54 -11.03
N ASP A 17 6.41 -8.90 -12.28
CA ASP A 17 5.56 -10.02 -12.70
C ASP A 17 6.10 -10.50 -14.06
N ASP A 18 5.85 -11.75 -14.42
CA ASP A 18 6.27 -12.33 -15.71
C ASP A 18 7.78 -12.21 -16.04
N LEU A 19 8.65 -12.07 -15.03
CA LEU A 19 10.10 -11.93 -15.23
C LEU A 19 10.73 -13.29 -15.63
N ASN A 20 11.06 -13.46 -16.91
CA ASN A 20 11.53 -14.72 -17.48
C ASN A 20 12.71 -14.58 -18.46
N ASP A 21 13.31 -13.40 -18.55
CA ASP A 21 14.40 -13.08 -19.48
C ASP A 21 15.80 -13.49 -18.99
N TYR A 22 15.90 -14.06 -17.78
CA TYR A 22 17.17 -14.44 -17.13
C TYR A 22 17.17 -15.90 -16.71
N ASP A 23 18.35 -16.45 -16.39
CA ASP A 23 18.44 -17.82 -15.89
C ASP A 23 17.72 -18.00 -14.55
N GLN A 24 17.29 -19.22 -14.28
CA GLN A 24 16.44 -19.53 -13.13
C GLN A 24 17.11 -19.25 -11.79
N GLU A 25 18.43 -19.47 -11.68
CA GLU A 25 19.16 -19.22 -10.44
C GLU A 25 19.25 -17.72 -10.16
N MET A 26 19.48 -16.91 -11.19
CA MET A 26 19.47 -15.45 -11.09
C MET A 26 18.09 -14.92 -10.69
N LEU A 27 17.01 -15.42 -11.31
CA LEU A 27 15.64 -15.00 -10.97
C LEU A 27 15.26 -15.38 -9.53
N LEU A 28 15.63 -16.59 -9.10
CA LEU A 28 15.43 -17.03 -7.72
C LEU A 28 16.26 -16.19 -6.75
N GLY A 29 17.51 -15.89 -7.10
CA GLY A 29 18.40 -15.01 -6.33
C GLY A 29 17.78 -13.63 -6.15
N PHE A 30 17.35 -13.01 -7.24
CA PHE A 30 16.69 -11.70 -7.25
C PHE A 30 15.41 -11.68 -6.39
N SER A 31 14.51 -12.65 -6.56
CA SER A 31 13.28 -12.73 -5.76
C SER A 31 13.60 -12.98 -4.28
N SER A 32 14.60 -13.80 -3.98
CA SER A 32 15.04 -14.08 -2.60
C SER A 32 15.62 -12.83 -1.94
N GLU A 33 16.41 -12.05 -2.66
CA GLU A 33 16.97 -10.79 -2.18
C GLU A 33 15.88 -9.75 -1.94
N CYS A 34 14.92 -9.60 -2.86
CA CYS A 34 13.76 -8.74 -2.68
C CYS A 34 12.96 -9.11 -1.42
N ALA A 35 12.73 -10.40 -1.16
CA ALA A 35 12.04 -10.83 0.05
C ALA A 35 12.86 -10.53 1.32
N LYS A 36 14.17 -10.79 1.28
CA LYS A 36 15.09 -10.53 2.40
C LYS A 36 15.24 -9.04 2.70
N SER A 37 15.04 -8.15 1.72
CA SER A 37 15.19 -6.71 1.90
C SER A 37 13.99 -6.04 2.59
N VAL A 38 12.81 -6.68 2.61
CA VAL A 38 11.60 -6.12 3.23
C VAL A 38 11.79 -5.82 4.71
N VAL A 39 12.32 -6.78 5.47
CA VAL A 39 12.53 -6.64 6.93
C VAL A 39 13.52 -5.51 7.26
N PRO A 40 14.75 -5.48 6.72
CA PRO A 40 15.69 -4.41 7.00
C PRO A 40 15.23 -3.05 6.47
N ALA A 41 14.40 -2.98 5.43
CA ALA A 41 13.83 -1.72 4.96
C ALA A 41 12.70 -1.21 5.87
N TYR A 42 11.82 -2.09 6.35
CA TYR A 42 10.57 -1.69 7.02
C TYR A 42 10.68 -1.65 8.56
N ILE A 43 11.39 -2.59 9.18
CA ILE A 43 11.51 -2.65 10.65
C ILE A 43 12.12 -1.38 11.25
N PRO A 44 13.19 -0.78 10.70
CA PRO A 44 13.72 0.48 11.25
C PRO A 44 12.70 1.62 11.24
N LEU A 45 11.78 1.65 10.27
CA LEU A 45 10.70 2.63 10.22
C LEU A 45 9.70 2.42 11.36
N ILE A 46 9.34 1.17 11.65
CA ILE A 46 8.46 0.83 12.79
C ILE A 46 9.14 1.23 14.08
N GLU A 47 10.38 0.80 14.32
CA GLU A 47 11.11 1.08 15.56
C GLU A 47 11.22 2.59 15.82
N ARG A 48 11.47 3.38 14.77
CA ARG A 48 11.52 4.85 14.85
C ARG A 48 10.18 5.51 15.16
N ARG A 49 9.06 4.92 14.72
CA ARG A 49 7.74 5.59 14.71
C ARG A 49 6.71 5.00 15.67
N LYS A 50 6.90 3.78 16.20
CA LYS A 50 5.92 3.07 17.03
C LYS A 50 5.48 3.85 18.28
N ASN A 51 6.37 4.68 18.83
CA ASN A 51 6.11 5.50 20.03
C ASN A 51 5.78 6.96 19.70
N THR A 52 5.62 7.32 18.42
CA THR A 52 5.24 8.69 18.04
C THR A 52 3.81 8.97 18.51
N SER A 53 3.64 10.02 19.32
CA SER A 53 2.32 10.46 19.77
C SER A 53 1.44 10.83 18.58
N PHE A 54 0.15 10.54 18.69
CA PHE A 54 -0.85 10.89 17.69
C PHE A 54 -2.10 11.44 18.36
N THR A 55 -2.87 12.23 17.62
CA THR A 55 -4.18 12.72 18.04
C THR A 55 -5.29 11.91 17.38
N ASP A 56 -6.53 12.15 17.78
CA ASP A 56 -7.69 11.54 17.14
C ASP A 56 -7.81 11.94 15.66
N GLN A 57 -7.45 13.17 15.30
CA GLN A 57 -7.44 13.63 13.90
C GLN A 57 -6.47 12.81 13.04
N HIS A 58 -5.28 12.49 13.55
CA HIS A 58 -4.35 11.59 12.84
C HIS A 58 -4.96 10.20 12.64
N LYS A 59 -5.77 9.72 13.59
CA LYS A 59 -6.48 8.44 13.46
C LYS A 59 -7.59 8.51 12.44
N GLU A 60 -8.39 9.58 12.41
CA GLU A 60 -9.41 9.78 11.38
C GLU A 60 -8.79 9.80 9.98
N TRP A 61 -7.70 10.53 9.80
CA TRP A 61 -6.96 10.53 8.54
C TRP A 61 -6.45 9.14 8.17
N GLN A 62 -5.87 8.40 9.13
CA GLN A 62 -5.44 7.01 8.92
C GLN A 62 -6.61 6.13 8.43
N GLN A 63 -7.82 6.30 8.97
CA GLN A 63 -8.99 5.52 8.57
C GLN A 63 -9.46 5.84 7.15
N LEU A 64 -9.38 7.12 6.75
CA LEU A 64 -9.66 7.54 5.37
C LEU A 64 -8.65 6.96 4.38
N ARG A 65 -7.35 6.97 4.72
CA ARG A 65 -6.30 6.33 3.90
C ARG A 65 -6.45 4.81 3.83
N ARG A 66 -6.89 4.17 4.92
CA ARG A 66 -7.27 2.75 4.92
C ARG A 66 -8.46 2.46 3.99
N GLY A 67 -9.42 3.37 3.87
CA GLY A 67 -10.49 3.27 2.88
C GLY A 67 -9.96 3.18 1.44
N ARG A 68 -8.94 3.96 1.09
CA ARG A 68 -8.25 3.86 -0.22
C ARG A 68 -7.53 2.53 -0.42
N TYR A 69 -6.97 1.96 0.64
CA TYR A 69 -6.35 0.64 0.61
C TYR A 69 -7.39 -0.47 0.31
N VAL A 70 -8.57 -0.38 0.93
CA VAL A 70 -9.71 -1.26 0.65
C VAL A 70 -10.18 -1.10 -0.80
N GLU A 71 -10.38 0.14 -1.26
CA GLU A 71 -10.73 0.43 -2.66
C GLU A 71 -9.74 -0.22 -3.64
N PHE A 72 -8.44 -0.11 -3.38
CA PHE A 72 -7.43 -0.75 -4.22
C PHE A 72 -7.55 -2.27 -4.24
N ASN A 73 -7.58 -2.92 -3.08
CA ASN A 73 -7.55 -4.38 -3.00
C ASN A 73 -8.81 -5.01 -3.60
N LEU A 74 -9.98 -4.39 -3.41
CA LEU A 74 -11.25 -4.95 -3.90
C LEU A 74 -11.53 -4.64 -5.37
N VAL A 75 -10.98 -3.55 -5.92
CA VAL A 75 -11.30 -3.11 -7.29
C VAL A 75 -10.17 -3.40 -8.29
N TYR A 76 -8.91 -3.29 -7.87
CA TYR A 76 -7.76 -3.29 -8.79
C TYR A 76 -6.76 -4.42 -8.57
N ASP A 77 -6.69 -5.00 -7.37
CA ASP A 77 -5.76 -6.08 -7.12
C ASP A 77 -6.17 -7.36 -7.85
N ARG A 78 -5.34 -7.76 -8.83
CA ARG A 78 -5.61 -8.93 -9.70
C ARG A 78 -5.67 -10.21 -8.87
N GLY A 79 -4.78 -10.37 -7.88
CA GLY A 79 -4.72 -11.56 -7.02
C GLY A 79 -5.97 -11.72 -6.17
N THR A 80 -6.42 -10.63 -5.51
CA THR A 80 -7.66 -10.60 -4.73
C THR A 80 -8.88 -10.90 -5.61
N THR A 81 -9.01 -10.20 -6.74
CA THR A 81 -10.16 -10.39 -7.66
C THR A 81 -10.22 -11.81 -8.19
N PHE A 82 -9.09 -12.38 -8.60
CA PHE A 82 -9.01 -13.75 -9.08
C PHE A 82 -9.40 -14.74 -7.98
N GLY A 83 -8.77 -14.66 -6.81
CA GLY A 83 -9.01 -15.60 -5.71
C GLY A 83 -10.46 -15.60 -5.23
N LEU A 84 -11.12 -14.44 -5.18
CA LEU A 84 -12.54 -14.35 -4.83
C LEU A 84 -13.45 -14.97 -5.89
N LYS A 85 -13.10 -14.87 -7.17
CA LYS A 85 -13.91 -15.42 -8.27
C LYS A 85 -13.71 -16.92 -8.49
N THR A 86 -12.55 -17.46 -8.11
CA THR A 86 -12.19 -18.87 -8.38
C THR A 86 -12.35 -19.80 -7.18
N GLY A 87 -12.92 -19.31 -6.08
CA GLY A 87 -13.18 -20.13 -4.88
C GLY A 87 -11.95 -20.35 -4.00
N GLY A 88 -11.00 -19.43 -4.02
CA GLY A 88 -9.84 -19.46 -3.11
C GLY A 88 -10.23 -19.32 -1.64
N ARG A 89 -9.25 -19.51 -0.74
CA ARG A 89 -9.48 -19.41 0.72
C ARG A 89 -9.74 -17.97 1.13
N ILE A 90 -11.02 -17.62 1.32
CA ILE A 90 -11.48 -16.24 1.56
C ILE A 90 -10.74 -15.54 2.70
N GLU A 91 -10.62 -16.18 3.86
CA GLU A 91 -9.93 -15.59 5.03
C GLU A 91 -8.44 -15.32 4.78
N SER A 92 -7.79 -16.11 3.91
CA SER A 92 -6.41 -15.85 3.51
C SER A 92 -6.30 -14.70 2.52
N ILE A 93 -7.29 -14.52 1.64
CA ILE A 93 -7.31 -13.46 0.63
C ILE A 93 -7.57 -12.10 1.30
N LEU A 94 -8.55 -12.07 2.21
CA LEU A 94 -9.01 -10.83 2.85
C LEU A 94 -8.21 -10.41 4.08
N VAL A 95 -7.19 -11.18 4.50
CA VAL A 95 -6.25 -10.76 5.56
C VAL A 95 -5.54 -9.44 5.26
N SER A 96 -5.50 -9.04 3.98
CA SER A 96 -4.98 -7.76 3.54
C SER A 96 -5.85 -6.57 3.97
N LEU A 97 -7.14 -6.78 4.27
CA LEU A 97 -8.03 -5.69 4.64
C LEU A 97 -7.75 -5.21 6.08
N PRO A 98 -7.83 -3.90 6.33
CA PRO A 98 -7.64 -3.36 7.66
C PRO A 98 -8.82 -3.72 8.57
N LEU A 99 -8.56 -3.81 9.88
CA LEU A 99 -9.61 -4.03 10.89
C LEU A 99 -10.74 -2.98 10.83
N THR A 100 -10.37 -1.73 10.55
CA THR A 100 -11.30 -0.60 10.40
C THR A 100 -10.88 0.27 9.21
N ALA A 101 -11.87 0.87 8.54
CA ALA A 101 -11.71 1.89 7.52
C ALA A 101 -12.89 2.87 7.57
N ARG A 102 -12.71 4.07 7.02
CA ARG A 102 -13.73 5.13 7.00
C ARG A 102 -13.85 5.72 5.59
N TRP A 103 -15.07 6.14 5.25
CA TRP A 103 -15.37 6.89 4.03
C TRP A 103 -16.14 8.15 4.40
N GLU A 104 -15.75 9.25 3.77
CA GLU A 104 -16.41 10.55 3.93
C GLU A 104 -16.64 11.16 2.56
N TYR A 105 -17.74 11.91 2.47
CA TYR A 105 -18.12 12.62 1.27
C TYR A 105 -17.17 13.80 1.03
N ASP A 106 -16.54 13.84 -0.15
CA ASP A 106 -15.63 14.88 -0.64
C ASP A 106 -14.54 15.37 0.34
N HIS A 107 -14.10 14.53 1.27
CA HIS A 107 -13.04 14.89 2.21
C HIS A 107 -11.73 15.20 1.49
N LYS A 108 -11.14 16.38 1.76
CA LYS A 108 -9.84 16.82 1.26
C LYS A 108 -9.02 17.41 2.42
N PRO A 109 -7.77 16.96 2.64
CA PRO A 109 -6.91 17.60 3.64
C PRO A 109 -6.54 19.01 3.20
N GLU A 110 -6.33 19.91 4.16
CA GLU A 110 -5.90 21.28 3.91
C GLU A 110 -4.48 21.33 3.31
N GLU A 111 -4.25 22.18 2.32
CA GLU A 111 -2.94 22.30 1.68
C GLU A 111 -1.84 22.69 2.69
N GLY A 112 -0.67 22.08 2.53
CA GLY A 112 0.49 22.30 3.42
C GLY A 112 0.50 21.48 4.71
N THR A 113 -0.61 20.83 5.08
CA THR A 113 -0.65 19.86 6.19
C THR A 113 0.16 18.59 5.89
N GLU A 114 0.48 17.80 6.91
CA GLU A 114 1.16 16.51 6.73
C GLU A 114 0.28 15.51 5.95
N GLU A 115 -1.04 15.57 6.17
CA GLU A 115 -2.05 14.81 5.44
C GLU A 115 -2.03 15.14 3.95
N TRP A 116 -1.98 16.44 3.62
CA TRP A 116 -1.87 16.88 2.24
C TRP A 116 -0.53 16.47 1.62
N LYS A 117 0.59 16.57 2.34
CA LYS A 117 1.91 16.14 1.83
C LYS A 117 1.93 14.66 1.45
N LEU A 118 1.29 13.80 2.24
CA LEU A 118 1.12 12.39 1.89
C LEU A 118 0.25 12.21 0.64
N LEU A 119 -0.87 12.93 0.57
CA LEU A 119 -1.78 12.86 -0.58
C LEU A 119 -1.08 13.34 -1.86
N ASP A 120 -0.37 14.47 -1.80
CA ASP A 120 0.44 15.01 -2.88
C ASP A 120 1.45 13.97 -3.37
N ALA A 121 2.22 13.33 -2.48
CA ALA A 121 3.16 12.28 -2.89
C ALA A 121 2.48 11.04 -3.50
N CYS A 122 1.21 10.77 -3.14
CA CYS A 122 0.41 9.73 -3.77
C CYS A 122 -0.14 10.17 -5.13
N ILE A 123 -0.38 11.45 -5.37
CA ILE A 123 -0.87 11.97 -6.66
C ILE A 123 0.30 12.19 -7.61
N ASN A 124 1.40 12.73 -7.11
CA ASN A 124 2.60 13.17 -7.82
C ASN A 124 3.80 12.33 -7.34
N PRO A 125 4.15 11.23 -8.04
CA PRO A 125 5.31 10.41 -7.69
C PRO A 125 6.59 11.23 -7.62
N LYS A 126 7.44 10.90 -6.65
CA LYS A 126 8.71 11.58 -6.41
C LYS A 126 9.87 10.63 -6.71
N GLU A 127 10.99 11.20 -7.13
CA GLU A 127 12.28 10.53 -7.16
C GLU A 127 12.86 10.59 -5.74
N TRP A 128 13.04 9.43 -5.11
CA TRP A 128 13.36 9.32 -3.68
C TRP A 128 14.84 9.08 -3.38
N VAL A 129 15.63 8.68 -4.39
CA VAL A 129 17.05 8.32 -4.30
C VAL A 129 17.85 9.29 -5.15
#